data_AF-A0A7K0VEZ2-F1
#
_entry.id   AF-A0A7K0VEZ2-F1
#
_cell.length_a   1.000
_cell.length_b   1.000
_cell.length_c   1.000
_cell.angle_alpha   90.00
_cell.angle_beta   90.00
_cell.angle_gamma   90.00
#
_symmetry.space_group_name_H-M   'P 1'
#
loop_
_entity.id
_entity.type
_entity.pdbx_description
1 polymer ?
#
loop_
_entity_poly.entity_id
_entity_poly.type
_entity_poly.pdbx_seq_one_letter_code
_entity_poly.pdbx_strand_id
1 'polypeptide(L)'
;MTFGMVGLGRMGNGLVQRAMRAGLEAVVYDPAPAAVAALVAQGATGADSLSALVTALPTPRAVWVMVPAGAITEQVVTELAGLLEPGDAIIDGGNSYYRDDIRRGELCAQKGIDYLDVGTSGGVWGLDRGFCLMIGGPKPSVSRLTPLWNAIAPGFEAAPRTPGISGDPTPQECGWLHCGPGGAG
;
A
#
# COMPACT_ATOMS: atom_id res chain seq x y z
N MET A 1 -13.12 2.38 3.86
CA MET A 1 -11.99 3.18 3.30
C MET A 1 -11.78 2.70 1.88
N THR A 2 -11.40 3.60 0.98
CA THR A 2 -11.11 3.32 -0.43
C THR A 2 -9.65 3.67 -0.72
N PHE A 3 -8.93 2.81 -1.44
CA PHE A 3 -7.52 3.05 -1.81
C PHE A 3 -7.27 2.71 -3.29
N GLY A 4 -6.21 3.29 -3.86
CA GLY A 4 -5.74 3.00 -5.21
C GLY A 4 -4.71 1.89 -5.21
N MET A 5 -4.72 1.02 -6.23
CA MET A 5 -3.64 0.07 -6.51
C MET A 5 -3.15 0.23 -7.95
N VAL A 6 -1.85 0.44 -8.10
CA VAL A 6 -1.13 0.48 -9.37
C VAL A 6 -0.22 -0.75 -9.44
N GLY A 7 -0.46 -1.60 -10.44
CA GLY A 7 0.28 -2.85 -10.60
C GLY A 7 -0.49 -4.03 -9.98
N LEU A 8 -1.05 -4.88 -10.84
CA LEU A 8 -1.94 -5.98 -10.51
C LEU A 8 -1.31 -7.34 -10.83
N GLY A 9 0.03 -7.41 -10.76
CA GLY A 9 0.77 -8.66 -10.74
C GLY A 9 0.40 -9.52 -9.54
N ARG A 10 1.10 -10.65 -9.35
CA ARG A 10 0.78 -11.64 -8.31
C ARG A 10 0.60 -11.03 -6.90
N MET A 11 1.49 -10.12 -6.51
CA MET A 11 1.44 -9.46 -5.20
C MET A 11 0.30 -8.44 -5.11
N GLY A 12 0.21 -7.50 -6.07
CA GLY A 12 -0.82 -6.45 -6.06
C GLY A 12 -2.23 -7.01 -6.11
N ASN A 13 -2.45 -8.04 -6.94
CA ASN A 13 -3.73 -8.76 -7.00
C ASN A 13 -4.10 -9.40 -5.64
N GLY A 14 -3.15 -10.07 -4.98
CA GLY A 14 -3.38 -10.68 -3.67
C GLY A 14 -3.69 -9.65 -2.58
N LEU A 15 -2.99 -8.52 -2.58
CA LEU A 15 -3.24 -7.41 -1.65
C LEU A 15 -4.63 -6.82 -1.82
N VAL A 16 -5.04 -6.52 -3.06
CA VAL A 16 -6.36 -5.97 -3.36
C VAL A 16 -7.46 -6.95 -2.95
N GLN A 17 -7.38 -8.20 -3.35
CA GLN A 17 -8.38 -9.20 -2.99
C GLN A 17 -8.51 -9.36 -1.48
N ARG A 18 -7.39 -9.38 -0.75
CA ARG A 18 -7.42 -9.48 0.71
C ARG A 18 -8.07 -8.25 1.35
N ALA A 19 -7.68 -7.05 0.92
CA ALA A 19 -8.27 -5.81 1.40
C ALA A 19 -9.79 -5.78 1.16
N MET A 20 -10.24 -6.22 -0.02
CA MET A 20 -11.67 -6.30 -0.36
C MET A 20 -12.44 -7.34 0.46
N ARG A 21 -11.84 -8.51 0.76
CA ARG A 21 -12.42 -9.49 1.68
C ARG A 21 -12.63 -8.93 3.09
N ALA A 22 -11.82 -7.97 3.49
CA ALA A 22 -11.96 -7.23 4.75
C ALA A 22 -12.90 -6.02 4.66
N GLY A 23 -13.59 -5.82 3.52
CA GLY A 23 -14.59 -4.76 3.33
C GLY A 23 -14.02 -3.42 2.89
N LEU A 24 -12.77 -3.35 2.43
CA LEU A 24 -12.23 -2.15 1.80
C LEU A 24 -12.60 -2.09 0.33
N GLU A 25 -12.74 -0.88 -0.20
CA GLU A 25 -12.95 -0.65 -1.62
C GLU A 25 -11.61 -0.35 -2.30
N ALA A 26 -11.43 -0.79 -3.55
CA ALA A 26 -10.20 -0.59 -4.30
C ALA A 26 -10.50 0.00 -5.67
N VAL A 27 -9.78 1.06 -6.03
CA VAL A 27 -9.65 1.54 -7.41
C VAL A 27 -8.35 0.98 -7.97
N VAL A 28 -8.40 0.26 -9.09
CA VAL A 28 -7.26 -0.52 -9.58
C VAL A 28 -6.86 -0.13 -10.99
N TYR A 29 -5.55 -0.09 -11.24
CA TYR A 29 -4.97 0.19 -12.55
C TYR A 29 -3.79 -0.74 -12.83
N ASP A 30 -3.75 -1.24 -14.07
CA ASP A 30 -2.62 -1.97 -14.64
C ASP A 30 -2.58 -1.75 -16.16
N PRO A 31 -1.41 -1.65 -16.80
CA PRO A 31 -1.29 -1.61 -18.25
C PRO A 31 -1.91 -2.82 -18.97
N ALA A 32 -2.05 -3.98 -18.30
CA ALA A 32 -2.73 -5.16 -18.81
C ALA A 32 -4.24 -5.11 -18.48
N PRO A 33 -5.13 -4.85 -19.46
CA PRO A 33 -6.56 -4.69 -19.20
C PRO A 33 -7.22 -5.95 -18.61
N ALA A 34 -6.68 -7.13 -18.95
CA ALA A 34 -7.15 -8.40 -18.40
C ALA A 34 -6.95 -8.50 -16.88
N ALA A 35 -5.87 -7.91 -16.34
CA ALA A 35 -5.62 -7.91 -14.89
C ALA A 35 -6.62 -7.00 -14.16
N VAL A 36 -6.93 -5.83 -14.73
CA VAL A 36 -7.98 -4.93 -14.24
C VAL A 36 -9.35 -5.64 -14.26
N ALA A 37 -9.72 -6.23 -15.40
CA ALA A 37 -11.00 -6.91 -15.56
C ALA A 37 -11.21 -8.04 -14.56
N ALA A 38 -10.16 -8.79 -14.22
CA ALA A 38 -10.21 -9.88 -13.25
C ALA A 38 -10.55 -9.41 -11.81
N LEU A 39 -10.11 -8.22 -11.42
CA LEU A 39 -10.43 -7.62 -10.12
C LEU A 39 -11.77 -6.88 -10.14
N VAL A 40 -12.13 -6.26 -11.26
CA VAL A 40 -13.47 -5.67 -11.44
C VAL A 40 -14.56 -6.73 -11.32
N ALA A 41 -14.35 -7.91 -11.89
CA ALA A 41 -15.26 -9.05 -11.73
C ALA A 41 -15.44 -9.50 -10.26
N GLN A 42 -14.53 -9.10 -9.37
CA GLN A 42 -14.58 -9.38 -7.93
C GLN A 42 -15.08 -8.18 -7.11
N GLY A 43 -15.43 -7.05 -7.75
CA GLY A 43 -16.01 -5.87 -7.11
C GLY A 43 -15.08 -4.66 -6.98
N ALA A 44 -13.88 -4.68 -7.57
CA ALA A 44 -13.02 -3.50 -7.62
C ALA A 44 -13.54 -2.49 -8.67
N THR A 45 -13.15 -1.23 -8.53
CA THR A 45 -13.38 -0.21 -9.56
C THR A 45 -12.15 -0.14 -10.46
N GLY A 46 -12.30 -0.40 -11.75
CA GLY A 46 -11.19 -0.30 -12.71
C GLY A 46 -10.98 1.13 -13.21
N ALA A 47 -9.72 1.54 -13.33
CA ALA A 47 -9.32 2.78 -13.99
C ALA A 47 -8.52 2.47 -15.26
N ASP A 48 -8.62 3.35 -16.26
CA ASP A 48 -7.92 3.22 -17.56
C ASP A 48 -6.58 3.98 -17.63
N SER A 49 -6.30 4.78 -16.61
CA SER A 49 -5.11 5.63 -16.49
C SER A 49 -4.85 6.00 -15.03
N LEU A 50 -3.64 6.47 -14.71
CA LEU A 50 -3.32 6.98 -13.38
C LEU A 50 -4.17 8.20 -13.01
N SER A 51 -4.47 9.08 -13.97
CA SER A 51 -5.35 10.24 -13.76
C SER A 51 -6.79 9.82 -13.44
N ALA A 52 -7.34 8.83 -14.15
CA ALA A 52 -8.66 8.28 -13.85
C ALA A 52 -8.69 7.60 -12.47
N LEU A 53 -7.62 6.87 -12.12
CA LEU A 53 -7.47 6.27 -10.80
C LEU A 53 -7.52 7.33 -9.69
N VAL A 54 -6.73 8.40 -9.82
CA VAL A 54 -6.69 9.49 -8.82
C VAL A 54 -8.04 10.21 -8.71
N THR A 55 -8.72 10.41 -9.83
CA THR A 55 -10.03 11.09 -9.88
C THR A 55 -11.14 10.27 -9.21
N ALA A 56 -11.07 8.95 -9.30
CA ALA A 56 -12.05 8.05 -8.69
C ALA A 56 -11.85 7.86 -7.18
N LEU A 57 -10.74 8.33 -6.60
CA LEU A 57 -10.44 8.17 -5.18
C LEU A 57 -10.96 9.33 -4.32
N PRO A 58 -11.51 9.05 -3.13
CA PRO A 58 -11.84 10.08 -2.16
C PRO A 58 -10.57 10.69 -1.55
N THR A 59 -10.63 11.97 -1.18
CA THR A 59 -9.56 12.66 -0.45
C THR A 59 -9.65 12.41 1.06
N PRO A 60 -8.52 12.42 1.80
CA PRO A 60 -7.15 12.35 1.29
C PRO A 60 -6.85 10.97 0.69
N ARG A 61 -6.29 10.96 -0.52
CA ARG A 61 -6.07 9.76 -1.32
C ARG A 61 -4.92 8.92 -0.76
N ALA A 62 -4.93 7.65 -1.10
CA ALA A 62 -3.84 6.72 -0.82
C ALA A 62 -3.69 5.80 -2.03
N VAL A 63 -2.53 5.83 -2.68
CA VAL A 63 -2.24 5.02 -3.87
C VAL A 63 -1.08 4.09 -3.57
N TRP A 64 -1.36 2.79 -3.59
CA TRP A 64 -0.36 1.74 -3.47
C TRP A 64 0.25 1.43 -4.84
N VAL A 65 1.57 1.49 -4.94
CA VAL A 65 2.37 1.14 -6.09
C VAL A 65 3.01 -0.23 -5.84
N MET A 66 2.67 -1.21 -6.67
CA MET A 66 3.15 -2.59 -6.60
C MET A 66 3.64 -3.05 -7.99
N VAL A 67 4.64 -2.32 -8.49
CA VAL A 67 5.27 -2.54 -9.80
C VAL A 67 6.75 -2.92 -9.62
N PRO A 68 7.46 -3.38 -10.67
CA PRO A 68 8.88 -3.69 -10.55
C PRO A 68 9.70 -2.47 -10.09
N ALA A 69 10.63 -2.73 -9.16
CA ALA A 69 11.54 -1.71 -8.62
C ALA A 69 12.42 -1.09 -9.72
N GLY A 70 12.89 0.14 -9.47
CA GLY A 70 13.73 0.90 -10.40
C GLY A 70 12.90 1.82 -11.30
N ALA A 71 13.24 1.88 -12.59
CA ALA A 71 12.72 2.90 -13.50
C ALA A 71 11.19 2.94 -13.62
N ILE A 72 10.52 1.78 -13.55
CA ILE A 72 9.05 1.72 -13.63
C ILE A 72 8.44 2.38 -12.39
N THR A 73 8.94 2.04 -11.20
CA THR A 73 8.46 2.65 -9.96
C THR A 73 8.75 4.16 -9.95
N GLU A 74 9.93 4.60 -10.42
CA GLU A 74 10.26 6.02 -10.52
C GLU A 74 9.27 6.80 -11.40
N GLN A 75 8.92 6.25 -12.56
CA GLN A 75 7.97 6.86 -13.49
C GLN A 75 6.58 6.97 -12.85
N VAL A 76 6.08 5.88 -12.28
CA VAL A 76 4.75 5.84 -11.63
C VAL A 76 4.68 6.82 -10.46
N VAL A 77 5.68 6.82 -9.57
CA VAL A 77 5.72 7.72 -8.41
C VAL A 77 5.78 9.18 -8.86
N THR A 78 6.59 9.51 -9.86
CA THR A 78 6.70 10.87 -10.39
C THR A 78 5.39 11.34 -11.01
N GLU A 79 4.72 10.49 -11.79
CA GLU A 79 3.43 10.80 -12.39
C GLU A 79 2.34 10.99 -11.34
N LEU A 80 2.24 10.08 -10.37
CA LEU A 80 1.32 10.21 -9.24
C LEU A 80 1.59 11.50 -8.43
N ALA A 81 2.86 11.85 -8.19
CA ALA A 81 3.21 13.10 -7.53
C ALA A 81 2.84 14.36 -8.35
N GLY A 82 2.59 14.22 -9.65
CA GLY A 82 2.03 15.29 -10.49
C GLY A 82 0.50 15.37 -10.46
N LEU A 83 -0.18 14.29 -10.06
CA LEU A 83 -1.64 14.16 -10.08
C LEU A 83 -2.29 14.32 -8.69
N LEU A 84 -1.57 13.95 -7.64
CA LEU A 84 -2.04 13.99 -6.26
C LEU A 84 -1.96 15.40 -5.66
N GLU A 85 -2.72 15.61 -4.59
CA GLU A 85 -2.84 16.88 -3.89
C GLU A 85 -2.15 16.81 -2.51
N PRO A 86 -1.80 17.96 -1.90
CA PRO A 86 -1.23 17.97 -0.55
C PRO A 86 -2.11 17.23 0.47
N GLY A 87 -1.50 16.35 1.28
CA GLY A 87 -2.16 15.47 2.24
C GLY A 87 -2.50 14.07 1.71
N ASP A 88 -2.39 13.85 0.40
CA ASP A 88 -2.48 12.52 -0.20
C ASP A 88 -1.23 11.68 0.10
N ALA A 89 -1.32 10.37 -0.08
CA ALA A 89 -0.21 9.44 0.16
C ALA A 89 0.08 8.52 -1.03
N ILE A 90 1.37 8.31 -1.31
CA ILE A 90 1.89 7.25 -2.17
C ILE A 90 2.51 6.18 -1.26
N ILE A 91 2.17 4.92 -1.50
CA ILE A 91 2.70 3.75 -0.79
C ILE A 91 3.49 2.91 -1.79
N ASP A 92 4.82 2.85 -1.68
CA ASP A 92 5.64 1.90 -2.46
C ASP A 92 5.75 0.58 -1.68
N GLY A 93 5.03 -0.44 -2.14
CA GLY A 93 5.15 -1.79 -1.56
C GLY A 93 6.12 -2.70 -2.32
N GLY A 94 6.83 -2.16 -3.31
CA GLY A 94 7.83 -2.88 -4.08
C GLY A 94 9.08 -3.23 -3.27
N ASN A 95 9.95 -4.05 -3.85
CA ASN A 95 11.26 -4.35 -3.27
C ASN A 95 12.29 -3.30 -3.71
N SER A 96 12.01 -2.04 -3.39
CA SER A 96 12.80 -0.87 -3.77
C SER A 96 14.08 -0.74 -2.95
N TYR A 97 15.06 -0.02 -3.49
CA TYR A 97 16.28 0.29 -2.75
C TYR A 97 16.01 1.48 -1.83
N TYR A 98 16.22 1.31 -0.52
CA TYR A 98 15.86 2.29 0.51
C TYR A 98 16.34 3.73 0.25
N ARG A 99 17.47 3.94 -0.44
CA ARG A 99 17.96 5.28 -0.81
C ARG A 99 17.08 5.95 -1.86
N ASP A 100 16.52 5.17 -2.78
CA ASP A 100 15.54 5.66 -3.73
C ASP A 100 14.24 6.03 -3.02
N ASP A 101 13.84 5.29 -1.99
CA ASP A 101 12.68 5.64 -1.15
C ASP A 101 12.88 6.96 -0.40
N ILE A 102 14.05 7.17 0.21
CA ILE A 102 14.39 8.45 0.86
C ILE A 102 14.29 9.60 -0.15
N ARG A 103 14.93 9.47 -1.31
CA ARG A 103 14.91 10.49 -2.37
C ARG A 103 13.49 10.78 -2.87
N ARG A 104 12.67 9.74 -3.09
CA ARG A 104 11.27 9.89 -3.52
C ARG A 104 10.42 10.53 -2.43
N GLY A 105 10.68 10.19 -1.16
CA GLY A 105 10.05 10.82 -0.02
C GLY A 105 10.32 12.33 0.05
N GLU A 106 11.57 12.75 -0.18
CA GLU A 106 11.92 14.17 -0.25
C GLU A 106 11.22 14.89 -1.42
N LEU A 107 11.15 14.25 -2.60
CA LEU A 107 10.44 14.79 -3.77
C LEU A 107 8.93 14.95 -3.50
N CYS A 108 8.30 13.95 -2.89
CA CYS A 108 6.88 13.98 -2.56
C CYS A 108 6.59 15.03 -1.48
N ALA A 109 7.46 15.14 -0.46
CA ALA A 109 7.33 16.11 0.61
C ALA A 109 7.36 17.57 0.11
N GLN A 110 8.16 17.88 -0.92
CA GLN A 110 8.16 19.22 -1.57
C GLN A 110 6.80 19.61 -2.16
N LYS A 111 5.95 18.62 -2.44
CA LYS A 111 4.58 18.78 -2.97
C LYS A 111 3.50 18.61 -1.89
N GLY A 112 3.89 18.38 -0.64
CA GLY A 112 2.99 18.08 0.46
C GLY A 112 2.35 16.69 0.37
N ILE A 113 2.93 15.77 -0.39
CA ILE A 113 2.46 14.40 -0.55
C ILE A 113 3.26 13.50 0.39
N ASP A 114 2.57 12.68 1.17
CA ASP A 114 3.21 11.69 2.02
C ASP A 114 3.70 10.51 1.18
N TYR A 115 4.92 10.08 1.45
CA TYR A 115 5.49 8.89 0.82
C TYR A 115 5.76 7.84 1.90
N LEU A 116 5.31 6.62 1.65
CA LEU A 116 5.47 5.47 2.54
C LEU A 116 6.17 4.35 1.78
N ASP A 117 7.36 3.97 2.20
CA ASP A 117 8.02 2.73 1.77
C ASP A 117 7.54 1.57 2.65
N VAL A 118 7.07 0.49 2.02
CA VAL A 118 6.47 -0.64 2.72
C VAL A 118 7.08 -1.96 2.29
N GLY A 119 8.05 -2.45 3.06
CA GLY A 119 8.49 -3.83 2.94
C GLY A 119 7.30 -4.78 3.13
N THR A 120 7.04 -5.59 2.12
CA THR A 120 5.88 -6.50 2.09
C THR A 120 6.35 -7.94 2.02
N SER A 121 6.11 -8.71 3.08
CA SER A 121 6.50 -10.12 3.18
C SER A 121 5.28 -11.06 3.26
N GLY A 122 5.46 -12.32 2.85
CA GLY A 122 4.42 -13.35 2.80
C GLY A 122 4.21 -13.95 1.40
N GLY A 123 4.65 -13.24 0.35
CA GLY A 123 4.54 -13.69 -1.03
C GLY A 123 3.08 -13.94 -1.44
N VAL A 124 2.87 -14.87 -2.39
CA VAL A 124 1.52 -15.19 -2.89
C VAL A 124 0.59 -15.78 -1.82
N TRP A 125 1.16 -16.40 -0.77
CA TRP A 125 0.38 -16.94 0.34
C TRP A 125 -0.22 -15.87 1.24
N GLY A 126 0.23 -14.63 1.11
CA GLY A 126 -0.29 -13.51 1.89
C GLY A 126 -1.76 -13.19 1.58
N LEU A 127 -2.30 -13.59 0.41
CA LEU A 127 -3.74 -13.49 0.15
C LEU A 127 -4.55 -14.22 1.24
N ASP A 128 -4.14 -15.45 1.57
CA ASP A 128 -4.84 -16.28 2.55
C ASP A 128 -4.35 -15.99 3.98
N ARG A 129 -3.04 -15.87 4.17
CA ARG A 129 -2.40 -15.80 5.51
C ARG A 129 -2.14 -14.37 6.01
N GLY A 130 -2.22 -13.38 5.14
CA GLY A 130 -1.84 -12.00 5.40
C GLY A 130 -0.37 -11.69 5.08
N PHE A 131 -0.09 -10.40 4.97
CA PHE A 131 1.20 -9.85 4.59
C PHE A 131 1.84 -9.15 5.77
N CYS A 132 3.07 -9.53 6.15
CA CYS A 132 3.80 -8.79 7.16
C CYS A 132 4.31 -7.48 6.54
N LEU A 133 4.02 -6.36 7.19
CA LEU A 133 4.34 -5.02 6.68
C LEU A 133 5.34 -4.30 7.56
N MET A 134 6.39 -3.78 6.95
CA MET A 134 7.39 -2.91 7.58
C MET A 134 7.23 -1.54 6.91
N ILE A 135 6.78 -0.54 7.67
CA ILE A 135 6.31 0.72 7.09
C ILE A 135 7.27 1.85 7.50
N GLY A 136 7.94 2.45 6.53
CA GLY A 136 8.67 3.70 6.66
C GLY A 136 7.81 4.90 6.24
N GLY A 137 8.04 6.05 6.87
CA GLY A 137 7.47 7.34 6.46
C GLY A 137 6.68 8.09 7.54
N PRO A 138 5.92 9.13 7.17
CA PRO A 138 5.31 10.04 8.14
C PRO A 138 4.26 9.37 9.05
N LYS A 139 4.42 9.51 10.37
CA LYS A 139 3.49 8.94 11.36
C LYS A 139 2.00 9.28 11.13
N PRO A 140 1.63 10.51 10.70
CA PRO A 140 0.23 10.85 10.45
C PRO A 140 -0.42 9.99 9.35
N SER A 141 0.24 9.78 8.21
CA SER A 141 -0.29 8.92 7.14
C SER A 141 -0.30 7.46 7.53
N VAL A 142 0.75 6.97 8.20
CA VAL A 142 0.76 5.60 8.75
C VAL A 142 -0.45 5.38 9.67
N SER A 143 -0.72 6.32 10.57
CA SER A 143 -1.85 6.24 11.51
C SER A 143 -3.20 6.29 10.78
N ARG A 144 -3.36 7.21 9.81
CA ARG A 144 -4.56 7.34 8.97
C ARG A 144 -4.88 6.05 8.21
N LEU A 145 -3.85 5.35 7.74
CA LEU A 145 -3.96 4.14 6.92
C LEU A 145 -4.02 2.84 7.74
N THR A 146 -4.13 2.93 9.07
CA THR A 146 -4.32 1.77 9.95
C THR A 146 -5.40 0.77 9.48
N PRO A 147 -6.58 1.20 8.97
CA PRO A 147 -7.57 0.26 8.45
C PRO A 147 -7.04 -0.60 7.28
N LEU A 148 -6.20 -0.02 6.41
CA LEU A 148 -5.58 -0.73 5.30
C LEU A 148 -4.56 -1.76 5.81
N TRP A 149 -3.69 -1.37 6.74
CA TRP A 149 -2.68 -2.27 7.31
C TRP A 149 -3.33 -3.45 8.02
N ASN A 150 -4.34 -3.19 8.85
CA ASN A 150 -5.08 -4.23 9.57
C ASN A 150 -5.81 -5.19 8.61
N ALA A 151 -6.32 -4.70 7.49
CA ALA A 151 -7.04 -5.52 6.51
C ALA A 151 -6.12 -6.52 5.80
N ILE A 152 -4.88 -6.13 5.50
CA ILE A 152 -3.95 -6.97 4.73
C ILE A 152 -2.97 -7.76 5.59
N ALA A 153 -2.74 -7.35 6.84
CA ALA A 153 -1.86 -8.06 7.76
C ALA A 153 -2.43 -9.44 8.16
N PRO A 154 -1.59 -10.34 8.73
CA PRO A 154 -2.04 -11.64 9.24
C PRO A 154 -3.12 -11.54 10.33
N GLY A 155 -3.04 -10.51 11.17
CA GLY A 155 -3.92 -10.34 12.32
C GLY A 155 -3.38 -11.05 13.57
N PHE A 156 -3.92 -10.66 14.73
CA PHE A 156 -3.44 -11.12 16.04
C PHE A 156 -3.53 -12.64 16.24
N GLU A 157 -4.61 -13.26 15.76
CA GLU A 157 -4.86 -14.70 15.90
C GLU A 157 -3.95 -15.57 15.01
N ALA A 158 -3.10 -14.98 14.17
CA ALA A 158 -2.23 -15.72 13.26
C ALA A 158 -1.11 -16.48 13.98
N ALA A 159 -0.74 -16.06 15.21
CA ALA A 159 0.27 -16.73 16.01
C ALA A 159 -0.02 -16.57 17.52
N PRO A 160 0.44 -17.50 18.37
CA PRO A 160 0.38 -17.33 19.82
C PRO A 160 1.14 -16.07 20.25
N ARG A 161 0.58 -15.34 21.21
CA ARG A 161 1.21 -14.16 21.79
C ARG A 161 2.54 -14.52 22.46
N THR A 162 3.56 -13.67 22.29
CA THR A 162 4.86 -13.83 22.97
C THR A 162 4.66 -13.91 24.49
N PRO A 163 5.20 -14.93 25.17
CA PRO A 163 5.06 -15.09 26.62
C PRO A 163 5.54 -13.86 27.40
N GLY A 164 4.75 -13.43 28.38
CA GLY A 164 5.08 -12.29 29.24
C GLY A 164 4.58 -10.93 28.74
N ILE A 165 4.00 -10.84 27.53
CA ILE A 165 3.33 -9.62 27.04
C ILE A 165 1.86 -9.63 27.48
N SER A 166 1.39 -8.49 28.02
CA SER A 166 0.00 -8.27 28.45
C SER A 166 -0.55 -6.95 27.90
N GLY A 167 -1.87 -6.74 27.99
CA GLY A 167 -2.57 -5.56 27.47
C GLY A 167 -3.16 -5.77 26.07
N ASP A 168 -3.58 -4.68 25.41
CA ASP A 168 -4.16 -4.76 24.07
C ASP A 168 -3.12 -5.20 23.03
N PRO A 169 -3.53 -5.90 21.96
CA PRO A 169 -2.65 -6.22 20.85
C PRO A 169 -2.03 -4.97 20.23
N THR A 170 -0.70 -5.00 20.09
CA THR A 170 0.03 -3.95 19.37
C THR A 170 -0.01 -4.21 17.86
N PRO A 171 0.22 -3.19 17.00
CA PRO A 171 0.31 -3.36 15.54
C PRO A 171 1.24 -4.51 15.11
N GLN A 172 2.38 -4.65 15.79
CA GLN A 172 3.40 -5.65 15.49
C GLN A 172 2.88 -7.07 15.78
N GLU A 173 2.05 -7.23 16.81
CA GLU A 173 1.35 -8.48 17.12
C GLU A 173 0.23 -8.78 16.11
N CYS A 174 -0.27 -7.77 15.40
CA CYS A 174 -1.18 -7.93 14.27
C CYS A 174 -0.45 -8.14 12.94
N GLY A 175 0.89 -8.03 12.92
CA GLY A 175 1.75 -8.28 11.76
C GLY A 175 2.11 -7.06 10.90
N TRP A 176 1.99 -5.84 11.43
CA TRP A 176 2.55 -4.65 10.78
C TRP A 176 3.25 -3.71 11.78
N LEU A 177 4.28 -2.99 11.33
CA LEU A 177 5.09 -2.13 12.18
C LEU A 177 5.39 -0.80 11.48
N HIS A 178 5.25 0.31 12.21
CA HIS A 178 5.87 1.60 11.81
C HIS A 178 7.36 1.57 12.22
N CYS A 179 8.24 1.46 11.23
CA CYS A 179 9.68 1.27 11.42
C CYS A 179 10.45 2.58 11.61
N GLY A 180 9.87 3.72 11.23
CA GLY A 180 10.52 5.02 11.37
C GLY A 180 10.23 5.96 10.19
N PRO A 181 11.15 6.90 9.88
CA PRO A 181 11.02 7.80 8.73
C PRO A 181 11.14 7.02 7.41
N GLY A 182 11.05 7.73 6.27
CA GLY A 182 11.18 7.10 4.95
C GLY A 182 12.53 6.37 4.78
N GLY A 183 12.51 5.22 4.12
CA GLY A 183 13.64 4.31 3.92
C GLY A 183 13.88 3.32 5.06
N ALA A 184 12.94 3.21 6.01
CA ALA A 184 13.00 2.28 7.14
C ALA A 184 12.08 1.05 6.98
N GLY A 185 11.23 1.05 5.96
CA GLY A 185 10.31 -0.04 5.62
C GLY A 185 10.99 -1.23 4.98
#